data_AF-A0A1F8V9I2-F1
#
_entry.id   AF-A0A1F8V9I2-F1
#
_cell.length_a   1.000
_cell.length_b   1.000
_cell.length_c   1.000
_cell.angle_alpha   90.00
_cell.angle_beta   90.00
_cell.angle_gamma   90.00
#
_symmetry.space_group_name_H-M   'P 1'
#
loop_
_entity.id
_entity.type
_entity.pdbx_description
1 polymer ?
#
loop_
_entity_poly.entity_id
_entity_poly.type
_entity_poly.pdbx_seq_one_letter_code
_entity_poly.pdbx_strand_id
1 'polypeptide(L)'
;MILKVGEEIAPQLFRYYAIDRQHQLGQGSYGRVYKAYKMDEEGNIDATNPMVAKEFKNPKSDGKLADTELKALRRFSDSEGALYPINDKIYLFSTFLPGKNLENSLHEIAHLDLFERINLICQLLLQLNHLHHHTNYGSPLLHGDLKTTNVMFSAGKQEPNGRIIPNQCTLIDFGLSMLNIDDASQLKPHPHIPPNIEINTMYFSPETLDGQFGLKVDIFMLVNVIAQLLGQPDPSQNKANALQDQESTFLEKKVRKKIAAMPFSISNLVDFPEIHGDNSLKALTIQFINHMQHPNYHDRPDSDAALQFFSTLRNLYKSPADIKDESFSTAKTKLLIYANGLWPRPEKELATLLRKMNSKNLKTITQAVTHDPQQYSHLKLQLFILNYKKACRFSFFGNVGRSQFGKKVFRGELQDLNEVNAYVRTFQARTAAHVFQKLESTSSRIR
;
A
#
# COMPACT_ATOMS: atom_id res chain seq x y z
N MET A 1 16.52 17.42 30.99
CA MET A 1 15.34 17.33 31.88
C MET A 1 15.17 15.86 32.25
N ILE A 2 15.01 15.54 33.53
CA ILE A 2 14.87 14.14 33.99
C ILE A 2 13.40 13.89 34.36
N LEU A 3 12.85 12.77 33.93
CA LEU A 3 11.46 12.37 34.19
C LEU A 3 11.43 10.99 34.86
N LYS A 4 10.75 10.88 36.01
CA LYS A 4 10.51 9.60 36.70
C LYS A 4 9.29 8.88 36.10
N VAL A 5 9.40 7.57 35.96
CA VAL A 5 8.50 6.71 35.18
C VAL A 5 8.30 5.38 35.94
N GLY A 6 7.08 5.14 36.48
CA GLY A 6 6.67 3.87 37.13
C GLY A 6 6.52 3.90 38.67
N GLU A 7 5.87 2.86 39.23
CA GLU A 7 5.73 2.60 40.69
C GLU A 7 6.87 1.71 41.23
N GLU A 8 7.15 1.74 42.54
CA GLU A 8 8.33 1.17 43.23
C GLU A 8 8.40 -0.38 43.30
N ILE A 9 8.10 -1.11 42.23
CA ILE A 9 7.89 -2.57 42.33
C ILE A 9 9.15 -3.39 41.97
N ALA A 10 10.15 -2.83 41.27
CA ALA A 10 11.43 -3.53 40.98
C ALA A 10 12.64 -2.58 40.76
N PRO A 11 13.64 -2.52 41.66
CA PRO A 11 14.76 -1.54 41.63
C PRO A 11 15.74 -1.72 40.45
N GLN A 12 15.69 -2.86 39.77
CA GLN A 12 16.68 -3.28 38.77
C GLN A 12 16.40 -2.75 37.34
N LEU A 13 15.36 -1.94 37.15
CA LEU A 13 14.89 -1.49 35.83
C LEU A 13 15.21 0.00 35.65
N PHE A 14 15.57 0.43 34.44
CA PHE A 14 15.68 1.85 34.13
C PHE A 14 14.33 2.56 34.37
N ARG A 15 14.24 3.38 35.44
CA ARG A 15 12.99 4.02 35.90
C ARG A 15 12.86 5.49 35.50
N TYR A 16 13.86 6.05 34.83
CA TYR A 16 13.91 7.46 34.51
C TYR A 16 14.23 7.67 33.04
N TYR A 17 13.78 8.80 32.50
CA TYR A 17 14.10 9.24 31.16
C TYR A 17 14.79 10.61 31.21
N ALA A 18 15.98 10.70 30.64
CA ALA A 18 16.69 11.94 30.43
C ALA A 18 16.36 12.48 29.04
N ILE A 19 15.63 13.60 28.97
CA ILE A 19 15.32 14.31 27.72
C ILE A 19 16.38 15.40 27.48
N ASP A 20 17.04 15.30 26.33
CA ASP A 20 17.96 16.30 25.82
C ASP A 20 17.19 17.40 25.09
N ARG A 21 16.96 18.51 25.80
CA ARG A 21 16.22 19.68 25.26
C ARG A 21 17.03 20.50 24.26
N GLN A 22 18.36 20.32 24.22
CA GLN A 22 19.21 20.99 23.24
C GLN A 22 19.18 20.26 21.89
N HIS A 23 18.88 18.96 21.91
CA HIS A 23 18.80 18.13 20.72
C HIS A 23 17.36 17.89 20.25
N GLN A 24 16.72 18.94 19.72
CA GLN A 24 15.39 18.83 19.09
C GLN A 24 15.51 18.15 17.72
N LEU A 25 14.82 17.03 17.56
CA LEU A 25 14.78 16.25 16.31
C LEU A 25 13.71 16.76 15.34
N GLY A 26 12.65 17.39 15.84
CA GLY A 26 11.57 17.92 14.99
C GLY A 26 10.47 18.64 15.77
N GLN A 27 9.60 19.33 15.05
CA GLN A 27 8.42 20.00 15.58
C GLN A 27 7.26 19.89 14.58
N GLY A 28 6.10 19.47 15.08
CA GLY A 28 4.87 19.33 14.29
C GLY A 28 3.67 20.03 14.93
N SER A 29 2.49 19.76 14.35
CA SER A 29 1.22 20.35 14.82
C SER A 29 0.90 19.96 16.27
N TYR A 30 1.18 18.71 16.65
CA TYR A 30 0.82 18.15 17.96
C TYR A 30 1.92 18.28 19.02
N GLY A 31 3.15 18.66 18.65
CA GLY A 31 4.24 18.55 19.61
C GLY A 31 5.63 18.83 19.10
N ARG A 32 6.60 18.59 19.99
CA ARG A 32 8.05 18.65 19.71
C ARG A 32 8.66 17.29 19.99
N VAL A 33 9.70 16.95 19.23
CA VAL A 33 10.39 15.66 19.31
C VAL A 33 11.83 15.91 19.70
N TYR A 34 12.29 15.19 20.72
CA TYR A 34 13.62 15.33 21.30
C TYR A 34 14.35 14.00 21.34
N LYS A 35 15.68 14.05 21.34
CA LYS A 35 16.48 12.88 21.73
C LYS A 35 16.35 12.65 23.24
N ALA A 36 16.27 11.40 23.64
CA ALA A 36 16.13 10.99 25.03
C ALA A 36 16.93 9.73 25.33
N TYR A 37 17.04 9.38 26.60
CA TYR A 37 17.80 8.22 27.08
C TYR A 37 17.15 7.64 28.32
N LYS A 38 17.28 6.32 28.51
CA LYS A 38 16.93 5.68 29.78
C LYS A 38 17.96 6.01 30.84
N MET A 39 17.52 6.07 32.09
CA MET A 39 18.36 6.40 33.24
C MET A 39 17.95 5.55 34.45
N ASP A 40 18.94 5.05 35.20
CA ASP A 40 18.73 4.27 36.43
C ASP A 40 18.50 5.17 37.65
N GLU A 41 18.37 4.59 38.84
CA GLU A 41 18.11 5.35 40.07
C GLU A 41 19.32 6.16 40.54
N GLU A 42 20.53 5.70 40.19
CA GLU A 42 21.81 6.33 40.47
C GLU A 42 22.10 7.51 39.53
N GLY A 43 21.31 7.69 38.48
CA GLY A 43 21.44 8.77 37.50
C GLY A 43 22.36 8.44 36.32
N ASN A 44 22.76 7.19 36.15
CA ASN A 44 23.53 6.76 34.98
C ASN A 44 22.62 6.71 33.76
N ILE A 45 23.08 7.31 32.67
CA ILE A 45 22.35 7.37 31.40
C ILE A 45 22.79 6.22 30.50
N ASP A 46 21.82 5.45 29.97
CA ASP A 46 22.07 4.51 28.88
C ASP A 46 22.23 5.26 27.56
N ALA A 47 23.44 5.78 27.33
CA ALA A 47 23.81 6.43 26.08
C ALA A 47 23.90 5.45 24.89
N THR A 48 23.94 4.14 25.15
CA THR A 48 24.10 3.11 24.11
C THR A 48 22.80 2.80 23.39
N ASN A 49 21.66 2.98 24.06
CA ASN A 49 20.32 2.79 23.50
C ASN A 49 19.53 4.11 23.53
N PRO A 50 19.82 5.05 22.61
CA PRO A 50 19.08 6.30 22.54
C PRO A 50 17.60 6.06 22.23
N MET A 51 16.79 7.00 22.69
CA MET A 51 15.35 7.03 22.52
C MET A 51 14.89 8.37 21.95
N VAL A 52 13.61 8.42 21.61
CA VAL A 52 12.91 9.63 21.17
C VAL A 52 11.83 9.94 22.20
N ALA A 53 11.70 11.22 22.55
CA ALA A 53 10.63 11.74 23.38
C ALA A 53 9.78 12.73 22.57
N LYS A 54 8.53 12.37 22.29
CA LYS A 54 7.54 13.27 21.69
C LYS A 54 6.73 13.92 22.81
N GLU A 55 6.90 15.23 22.95
CA GLU A 55 6.15 16.08 23.88
C GLU A 55 4.90 16.62 23.19
N PHE A 56 3.71 16.25 23.68
CA PHE A 56 2.43 16.76 23.18
C PHE A 56 2.10 18.12 23.80
N LYS A 57 1.48 19.00 23.00
CA LYS A 57 1.15 20.37 23.42
C LYS A 57 0.02 20.41 24.46
N ASN A 58 -1.04 19.62 24.25
CA ASN A 58 -2.27 19.71 25.04
C ASN A 58 -2.70 18.34 25.59
N PRO A 59 -2.37 17.99 26.85
CA PRO A 59 -2.69 16.68 27.42
C PRO A 59 -4.15 16.25 27.30
N LYS A 60 -5.07 17.20 27.55
CA LYS A 60 -6.51 16.92 27.63
C LYS A 60 -7.11 16.58 26.25
N SER A 61 -6.64 17.22 25.18
CA SER A 61 -7.12 16.96 23.82
C SER A 61 -6.31 15.89 23.11
N ASP A 62 -5.01 15.80 23.40
CA ASP A 62 -4.07 15.00 22.61
C ASP A 62 -3.86 13.59 23.19
N GLY A 63 -4.37 13.31 24.40
CA GLY A 63 -4.19 11.99 25.04
C GLY A 63 -4.70 10.80 24.21
N LYS A 64 -5.81 10.97 23.48
CA LYS A 64 -6.31 9.92 22.56
C LYS A 64 -5.43 9.74 21.32
N LEU A 65 -4.85 10.83 20.81
CA LEU A 65 -3.89 10.78 19.70
C LEU A 65 -2.63 10.06 20.14
N ALA A 66 -2.11 10.39 21.33
CA ALA A 66 -0.94 9.76 21.90
C ALA A 66 -1.14 8.25 22.17
N ASP A 67 -2.32 7.85 22.64
CA ASP A 67 -2.68 6.43 22.81
C ASP A 67 -2.78 5.68 21.46
N THR A 68 -3.34 6.33 20.43
CA THR A 68 -3.42 5.75 19.08
C THR A 68 -2.03 5.59 18.46
N GLU A 69 -1.17 6.61 18.59
CA GLU A 69 0.21 6.59 18.14
C GLU A 69 1.04 5.51 18.86
N LEU A 70 0.84 5.35 20.17
CA LEU A 70 1.45 4.27 20.95
C LEU A 70 1.04 2.88 20.44
N LYS A 71 -0.25 2.66 20.19
CA LYS A 71 -0.76 1.40 19.63
C LYS A 71 -0.18 1.10 18.25
N ALA A 72 0.05 2.13 17.43
CA ALA A 72 0.72 1.98 16.15
C ALA A 72 2.19 1.55 16.32
N LEU A 73 2.93 2.23 17.19
CA LEU A 73 4.36 1.97 17.43
C LEU A 73 4.63 0.56 17.99
N ARG A 74 3.73 0.06 18.86
CA ARG A 74 3.82 -1.31 19.42
C ARG A 74 3.71 -2.42 18.38
N ARG A 75 3.30 -2.12 17.15
CA ARG A 75 3.32 -3.10 16.05
C ARG A 75 4.70 -3.34 15.46
N PHE A 76 5.59 -2.35 15.57
CA PHE A 76 6.88 -2.36 14.88
C PHE A 76 8.07 -2.40 15.83
N SER A 77 7.87 -2.02 17.09
CA SER A 77 8.93 -1.92 18.08
C SER A 77 8.41 -2.30 19.46
N ASP A 78 9.33 -2.75 20.30
CA ASP A 78 9.17 -2.82 21.76
C ASP A 78 9.15 -1.39 22.33
N SER A 79 8.15 -0.61 21.93
CA SER A 79 7.93 0.69 22.52
C SER A 79 7.42 0.50 23.94
N GLU A 80 8.28 0.85 24.90
CA GLU A 80 7.92 1.03 26.32
C GLU A 80 6.98 2.24 26.54
N GLY A 81 6.43 2.75 25.43
CA GLY A 81 5.72 4.00 25.33
C GLY A 81 4.72 4.11 26.47
N ALA A 82 5.07 5.02 27.35
CA ALA A 82 4.31 5.26 28.52
C ALA A 82 3.96 6.74 28.52
N LEU A 83 2.65 6.95 28.53
CA LEU A 83 2.02 8.25 28.50
C LEU A 83 2.09 8.80 29.91
N TYR A 84 3.15 9.52 30.22
CA TYR A 84 3.28 10.16 31.53
C TYR A 84 2.68 11.56 31.49
N PRO A 85 1.59 11.83 32.21
CA PRO A 85 1.20 13.19 32.53
C PRO A 85 2.23 13.76 33.52
N ILE A 86 3.18 14.56 33.03
CA ILE A 86 4.18 15.22 33.88
C ILE A 86 4.07 16.72 33.66
N ASN A 87 3.76 17.47 34.72
CA ASN A 87 3.61 18.94 34.68
C ASN A 87 2.66 19.40 33.56
N ASP A 88 1.46 18.81 33.50
CA ASP A 88 0.47 19.08 32.45
C ASP A 88 0.98 18.88 31.02
N LYS A 89 1.82 17.85 30.80
CA LYS A 89 2.28 17.43 29.47
C LYS A 89 2.23 15.92 29.32
N ILE A 90 1.97 15.44 28.11
CA ILE A 90 2.06 14.02 27.76
C ILE A 90 3.35 13.81 26.98
N TYR A 91 4.09 12.76 27.35
CA TYR A 91 5.26 12.31 26.61
C TYR A 91 5.00 10.92 26.06
N LEU A 92 5.46 10.68 24.83
CA LEU A 92 5.54 9.36 24.22
C LEU A 92 7.00 9.04 23.95
N PHE A 93 7.47 7.93 24.49
CA PHE A 93 8.84 7.45 24.31
C PHE A 93 8.87 6.29 23.32
N SER A 94 9.82 6.34 22.38
CA SER A 94 10.03 5.28 21.38
C SER A 94 11.52 5.10 21.09
N THR A 95 11.86 4.01 20.41
CA THR A 95 13.23 3.76 19.95
C THR A 95 13.71 4.89 19.04
N PHE A 96 14.95 5.33 19.23
CA PHE A 96 15.60 6.22 18.28
C PHE A 96 16.05 5.42 17.06
N LEU A 97 15.59 5.84 15.88
CA LEU A 97 16.02 5.25 14.61
C LEU A 97 17.17 6.09 14.06
N PRO A 98 18.42 5.57 14.06
CA PRO A 98 19.54 6.28 13.48
C PRO A 98 19.41 6.33 11.95
N GLY A 99 19.71 7.49 11.38
CA GLY A 99 19.72 7.69 9.93
C GLY A 99 19.05 9.00 9.51
N LYS A 100 18.49 9.01 8.31
CA LYS A 100 17.84 10.17 7.69
C LYS A 100 16.50 9.76 7.09
N ASN A 101 15.56 10.70 7.02
CA ASN A 101 14.32 10.47 6.29
C ASN A 101 14.55 10.48 4.77
N LEU A 102 13.59 9.97 4.00
CA LEU A 102 13.67 9.87 2.54
C LEU A 102 14.00 11.21 1.86
N GLU A 103 13.36 12.28 2.32
CA GLU A 103 13.60 13.63 1.78
C GLU A 103 15.08 14.03 1.87
N ASN A 104 15.73 13.70 2.98
CA ASN A 104 17.15 13.97 3.21
C ASN A 104 18.09 12.85 2.73
N SER A 105 17.55 11.82 2.08
CA SER A 105 18.29 10.65 1.56
C SER A 105 18.24 10.51 0.03
N LEU A 106 17.70 11.50 -0.69
CA LEU A 106 17.51 11.40 -2.14
C LEU A 106 18.82 11.22 -2.91
N HIS A 107 19.91 11.83 -2.44
CA HIS A 107 21.23 11.65 -3.06
C HIS A 107 21.74 10.22 -2.88
N GLU A 108 21.66 9.67 -1.66
CA GLU A 108 22.03 8.28 -1.38
C GLU A 108 21.18 7.30 -2.20
N ILE A 109 19.89 7.59 -2.35
CA ILE A 109 18.95 6.77 -3.12
C ILE A 109 19.23 6.85 -4.62
N ALA A 110 19.73 7.96 -5.16
CA ALA A 110 20.09 8.10 -6.56
C ALA A 110 21.13 7.05 -7.01
N HIS A 111 21.95 6.54 -6.09
CA HIS A 111 22.97 5.53 -6.37
C HIS A 111 22.47 4.08 -6.30
N LEU A 112 21.22 3.84 -5.88
CA LEU A 112 20.65 2.51 -5.80
C LEU A 112 20.29 1.98 -7.19
N ASP A 113 20.53 0.68 -7.39
CA ASP A 113 20.02 -0.02 -8.56
C ASP A 113 18.49 -0.27 -8.45
N LEU A 114 17.89 -0.78 -9.52
CA LEU A 114 16.45 -1.01 -9.54
C LEU A 114 16.00 -2.05 -8.49
N PHE A 115 16.77 -3.10 -8.28
CA PHE A 115 16.43 -4.15 -7.31
C PHE A 115 16.42 -3.58 -5.89
N GLU A 116 17.44 -2.82 -5.52
CA GLU A 116 17.57 -2.15 -4.22
C GLU A 116 16.39 -1.21 -3.97
N ARG A 117 16.00 -0.40 -4.96
CA ARG A 117 14.82 0.48 -4.89
C ARG A 117 13.52 -0.30 -4.67
N ILE A 118 13.30 -1.36 -5.46
CA ILE A 118 12.12 -2.21 -5.31
C ILE A 118 12.12 -2.93 -3.96
N ASN A 119 13.30 -3.32 -3.46
CA ASN A 119 13.43 -3.95 -2.15
C ASN A 119 13.00 -3.01 -1.03
N LEU A 120 13.37 -1.72 -1.09
CA LEU A 120 12.88 -0.70 -0.15
C LEU A 120 11.36 -0.51 -0.26
N ILE A 121 10.82 -0.45 -1.48
CA ILE A 121 9.36 -0.38 -1.70
C ILE A 121 8.64 -1.57 -1.06
N CYS A 122 9.17 -2.79 -1.22
CA CYS A 122 8.63 -3.98 -0.60
C CYS A 122 8.64 -3.91 0.93
N GLN A 123 9.69 -3.37 1.54
CA GLN A 123 9.76 -3.19 2.99
C GLN A 123 8.70 -2.21 3.51
N LEU A 124 8.45 -1.11 2.80
CA LEU A 124 7.37 -0.17 3.15
C LEU A 124 6.00 -0.82 3.01
N LEU A 125 5.77 -1.56 1.92
CA LEU A 125 4.51 -2.26 1.68
C LEU A 125 4.27 -3.39 2.69
N LEU A 126 5.32 -4.08 3.15
CA LEU A 126 5.20 -5.07 4.23
C LEU A 126 4.76 -4.41 5.54
N GLN A 127 5.36 -3.27 5.89
CA GLN A 127 4.96 -2.52 7.09
C GLN A 127 3.52 -2.01 6.96
N LEU A 128 3.16 -1.44 5.82
CA LEU A 128 1.82 -0.94 5.57
C LEU A 128 0.79 -2.07 5.58
N ASN A 129 1.11 -3.22 4.98
CA ASN A 129 0.28 -4.42 5.04
C ASN A 129 0.06 -4.87 6.49
N HIS A 130 1.11 -4.86 7.31
CA HIS A 130 0.99 -5.17 8.74
C HIS A 130 0.11 -4.18 9.53
N LEU A 131 0.05 -2.91 9.13
CA LEU A 131 -0.88 -1.94 9.70
C LEU A 131 -2.32 -2.23 9.29
N HIS A 132 -2.54 -2.53 8.02
CA HIS A 132 -3.86 -2.68 7.41
C HIS A 132 -4.58 -3.99 7.75
N HIS A 133 -3.93 -4.90 8.49
CA HIS A 133 -4.49 -6.17 8.87
C HIS A 133 -4.71 -6.28 10.38
N HIS A 134 -5.57 -7.22 10.76
CA HIS A 134 -5.70 -7.65 12.14
C HIS A 134 -4.39 -8.34 12.57
N THR A 135 -3.84 -7.89 13.69
CA THR A 135 -2.63 -8.47 14.29
C THR A 135 -2.90 -8.78 15.76
N ASN A 136 -1.96 -9.45 16.42
CA ASN A 136 -2.01 -9.66 17.87
C ASN A 136 -2.04 -8.34 18.66
N TYR A 137 -1.74 -7.21 18.01
CA TYR A 137 -1.74 -5.86 18.57
C TYR A 137 -3.02 -5.06 18.25
N GLY A 138 -3.99 -5.63 17.51
CA GLY A 138 -5.34 -5.05 17.38
C GLY A 138 -5.94 -5.02 15.97
N SER A 139 -6.99 -4.23 15.80
CA SER A 139 -7.73 -3.98 14.55
C SER A 139 -6.87 -3.27 13.49
N PRO A 140 -7.17 -3.35 12.19
CA PRO A 140 -6.49 -2.55 11.18
C PRO A 140 -6.33 -1.08 11.56
N LEU A 141 -5.18 -0.52 11.18
CA LEU A 141 -4.75 0.83 11.46
C LEU A 141 -4.37 1.53 10.15
N LEU A 142 -4.88 2.74 9.97
CA LEU A 142 -4.45 3.68 8.94
C LEU A 142 -3.30 4.54 9.49
N HIS A 143 -2.26 4.78 8.69
CA HIS A 143 -1.18 5.71 9.03
C HIS A 143 -1.61 7.17 8.85
N GLY A 144 -2.22 7.52 7.71
CA GLY A 144 -2.89 8.81 7.48
C GLY A 144 -1.98 10.00 7.15
N ASP A 145 -0.65 9.80 7.09
CA ASP A 145 0.34 10.85 6.80
C ASP A 145 1.59 10.28 6.12
N LEU A 146 1.41 9.39 5.12
CA LEU A 146 2.55 8.83 4.40
C LEU A 146 3.17 9.87 3.46
N LYS A 147 4.42 10.23 3.74
CA LYS A 147 5.24 11.15 2.95
C LYS A 147 6.72 10.88 3.20
N THR A 148 7.57 11.53 2.43
CA THR A 148 9.04 11.30 2.44
C THR A 148 9.67 11.64 3.79
N THR A 149 9.18 12.63 4.51
CA THR A 149 9.66 12.94 5.87
C THR A 149 9.31 11.87 6.90
N ASN A 150 8.33 11.02 6.60
CA ASN A 150 7.79 9.99 7.49
C ASN A 150 8.26 8.57 7.12
N VAL A 151 9.33 8.49 6.32
CA VAL A 151 10.04 7.25 5.98
C VAL A 151 11.49 7.42 6.40
N MET A 152 11.92 6.68 7.41
CA MET A 152 13.30 6.70 7.92
C MET A 152 14.12 5.60 7.27
N PHE A 153 15.32 5.92 6.78
CA PHE A 153 16.31 4.93 6.37
C PHE A 153 17.32 4.69 7.48
N SER A 154 17.63 3.42 7.75
CA SER A 154 18.77 3.09 8.60
C SER A 154 20.07 3.42 7.88
N ALA A 155 21.11 3.76 8.66
CA ALA A 155 22.47 3.73 8.15
C ALA A 155 22.79 2.30 7.72
N GLY A 156 22.77 2.03 6.41
CA GLY A 156 22.95 0.67 5.91
C GLY A 156 24.42 0.31 5.72
N LYS A 157 24.70 -0.62 4.80
CA LYS A 157 26.07 -1.13 4.64
C LYS A 157 26.97 -0.05 4.03
N GLN A 158 28.10 0.20 4.67
CA GLN A 158 29.18 0.95 4.05
C GLN A 158 29.94 0.00 3.11
N GLU A 159 29.99 0.36 1.84
CA GLU A 159 30.80 -0.32 0.84
C GLU A 159 32.29 0.06 0.99
N PRO A 160 33.22 -0.74 0.43
CA PRO A 160 34.65 -0.46 0.46
C PRO A 160 35.06 0.90 -0.13
N ASN A 161 34.25 1.46 -1.04
CA ASN A 161 34.43 2.78 -1.62
C ASN A 161 33.92 3.93 -0.73
N GLY A 162 33.43 3.63 0.48
CA GLY A 162 32.85 4.58 1.42
C GLY A 162 31.36 4.90 1.20
N ARG A 163 30.71 4.35 0.17
CA ARG A 163 29.28 4.55 -0.12
C ARG A 163 28.43 3.87 0.95
N ILE A 164 27.43 4.58 1.50
CA ILE A 164 26.45 4.00 2.44
C ILE A 164 25.19 3.64 1.65
N ILE A 165 24.85 2.36 1.64
CA ILE A 165 23.64 1.85 1.00
C ILE A 165 22.58 1.61 2.07
N PRO A 166 21.47 2.36 2.12
CA PRO A 166 20.39 2.07 3.06
C PRO A 166 19.85 0.66 2.81
N ASN A 167 19.88 -0.18 3.84
CA ASN A 167 19.44 -1.57 3.75
C ASN A 167 18.02 -1.76 4.32
N GLN A 168 17.56 -0.83 5.16
CA GLN A 168 16.24 -0.87 5.78
C GLN A 168 15.55 0.49 5.70
N CYS A 169 14.24 0.46 5.61
CA CYS A 169 13.38 1.62 5.75
C CYS A 169 12.24 1.34 6.72
N THR A 170 11.83 2.35 7.48
CA THR A 170 10.83 2.24 8.55
C THR A 170 9.83 3.39 8.45
N LEU A 171 8.54 3.06 8.55
CA LEU A 171 7.47 4.06 8.69
C LEU A 171 7.53 4.69 10.08
N ILE A 172 7.43 6.02 10.15
CA ILE A 172 7.47 6.79 11.39
C ILE A 172 6.34 7.83 11.43
N ASP A 173 6.13 8.41 12.60
CA ASP A 173 5.14 9.47 12.87
C ASP A 173 3.69 9.04 12.60
N PHE A 174 3.12 8.31 13.56
CA PHE A 174 1.72 7.86 13.51
C PHE A 174 0.75 8.88 14.14
N GLY A 175 1.11 10.17 14.14
CA GLY A 175 0.32 11.23 14.77
C GLY A 175 -1.06 11.49 14.13
N LEU A 176 -1.29 11.06 12.89
CA LEU A 176 -2.58 11.08 12.19
C LEU A 176 -3.18 9.68 11.98
N SER A 177 -2.71 8.70 12.75
CA SER A 177 -3.20 7.33 12.60
C SER A 177 -4.64 7.18 13.08
N MET A 178 -5.36 6.25 12.46
CA MET A 178 -6.76 5.96 12.78
C MET A 178 -6.98 4.45 12.94
N LEU A 179 -7.64 4.06 14.02
CA LEU A 179 -8.02 2.67 14.33
C LEU A 179 -9.44 2.36 13.84
N ASN A 180 -9.82 1.08 13.94
CA ASN A 180 -11.17 0.56 13.67
C ASN A 180 -11.64 0.77 12.23
N ILE A 181 -10.76 0.53 11.23
CA ILE A 181 -11.14 0.45 9.83
C ILE A 181 -11.13 -1.01 9.41
N ASP A 182 -12.19 -1.73 9.74
CA ASP A 182 -12.21 -3.21 9.67
C ASP A 182 -12.16 -3.76 8.23
N ASP A 183 -12.45 -2.93 7.23
CA ASP A 183 -12.44 -3.31 5.82
C ASP A 183 -11.84 -2.18 4.97
N ALA A 184 -10.93 -2.53 4.05
CA ALA A 184 -10.32 -1.62 3.09
C ALA A 184 -11.33 -0.94 2.14
N SER A 185 -12.56 -1.41 2.06
CA SER A 185 -13.66 -0.76 1.33
C SER A 185 -14.29 0.41 2.08
N GLN A 186 -14.09 0.52 3.40
CA GLN A 186 -14.75 1.52 4.24
C GLN A 186 -14.08 2.88 4.19
N LEU A 187 -14.91 3.93 4.23
CA LEU A 187 -14.52 5.30 4.52
C LEU A 187 -15.20 5.73 5.82
N LYS A 188 -14.43 6.33 6.74
CA LYS A 188 -14.91 6.83 8.03
C LYS A 188 -14.40 8.24 8.26
N PRO A 189 -15.15 9.10 8.98
CA PRO A 189 -14.65 10.40 9.38
C PRO A 189 -13.47 10.26 10.34
N HIS A 190 -12.42 11.06 10.16
CA HIS A 190 -11.30 11.06 11.10
C HIS A 190 -11.70 11.73 12.42
N PRO A 191 -11.42 11.11 13.59
CA PRO A 191 -11.86 11.63 14.89
C PRO A 191 -11.25 12.98 15.25
N HIS A 192 -10.08 13.30 14.69
CA HIS A 192 -9.29 14.47 15.08
C HIS A 192 -8.94 15.42 13.92
N ILE A 193 -9.37 15.11 12.69
CA ILE A 193 -9.16 15.98 11.53
C ILE A 193 -10.54 16.45 11.09
N PRO A 194 -10.99 17.64 11.52
CA PRO A 194 -12.21 18.22 10.99
C PRO A 194 -12.17 18.35 9.46
N PRO A 195 -13.34 18.26 8.81
CA PRO A 195 -13.45 18.56 7.39
C PRO A 195 -13.01 20.01 7.14
N ASN A 196 -12.28 20.23 6.04
CA ASN A 196 -11.79 21.54 5.58
C ASN A 196 -10.60 22.15 6.35
N ILE A 197 -9.80 21.40 7.11
CA ILE A 197 -8.52 21.94 7.63
C ILE A 197 -7.54 22.19 6.47
N GLU A 198 -6.80 23.29 6.56
CA GLU A 198 -5.60 23.58 5.78
C GLU A 198 -4.42 22.68 6.18
N ILE A 199 -4.57 21.36 5.99
CA ILE A 199 -3.42 20.44 6.05
C ILE A 199 -2.71 20.50 4.70
N ASN A 200 -1.43 20.12 4.65
CA ASN A 200 -0.64 20.05 3.43
C ASN A 200 -1.33 19.17 2.36
N THR A 201 -2.15 19.81 1.52
CA THR A 201 -3.11 19.15 0.63
C THR A 201 -2.47 18.39 -0.52
N MET A 202 -1.18 18.59 -0.78
CA MET A 202 -0.50 18.01 -1.94
C MET A 202 -0.35 16.50 -1.87
N TYR A 203 -0.30 15.91 -0.68
CA TYR A 203 -0.21 14.44 -0.52
C TYR A 203 -1.58 13.77 -0.39
N PHE A 204 -2.61 14.54 -0.07
CA PHE A 204 -3.91 14.00 0.30
C PHE A 204 -4.73 13.56 -0.91
N SER A 205 -5.48 12.49 -0.67
CA SER A 205 -6.47 11.97 -1.62
C SER A 205 -7.73 12.86 -1.64
N PRO A 206 -8.54 12.83 -2.71
CA PRO A 206 -9.73 13.68 -2.81
C PRO A 206 -10.73 13.55 -1.65
N GLU A 207 -10.95 12.33 -1.16
CA GLU A 207 -11.86 12.03 -0.05
C GLU A 207 -11.33 12.50 1.32
N THR A 208 -10.01 12.56 1.49
CA THR A 208 -9.38 13.11 2.70
C THR A 208 -9.77 14.57 2.92
N LEU A 209 -9.98 15.33 1.83
CA LEU A 209 -10.45 16.72 1.90
C LEU A 209 -11.93 16.84 2.33
N ASP A 210 -12.69 15.74 2.29
CA ASP A 210 -14.01 15.64 2.91
C ASP A 210 -13.97 15.17 4.37
N GLY A 211 -12.77 14.99 4.92
CA GLY A 211 -12.58 14.40 6.24
C GLY A 211 -12.86 12.90 6.27
N GLN A 212 -12.94 12.23 5.11
CA GLN A 212 -13.18 10.79 4.99
C GLN A 212 -11.86 10.04 4.79
N PHE A 213 -11.66 9.00 5.58
CA PHE A 213 -10.42 8.24 5.65
C PHE A 213 -10.71 6.74 5.61
N GLY A 214 -9.86 6.00 4.91
CA GLY A 214 -9.91 4.54 4.77
C GLY A 214 -8.53 4.02 4.40
N LEU A 215 -8.28 2.71 4.54
CA LEU A 215 -6.94 2.12 4.36
C LEU A 215 -6.30 2.44 3.00
N LYS A 216 -7.08 2.62 1.92
CA LYS A 216 -6.53 2.96 0.60
C LYS A 216 -6.13 4.44 0.43
N VAL A 217 -6.32 5.26 1.47
CA VAL A 217 -5.74 6.60 1.55
C VAL A 217 -4.22 6.49 1.66
N ASP A 218 -3.71 5.58 2.49
CA ASP A 218 -2.28 5.32 2.61
C ASP A 218 -1.68 4.84 1.28
N ILE A 219 -2.41 4.00 0.54
CA ILE A 219 -2.00 3.53 -0.79
C ILE A 219 -1.80 4.70 -1.76
N PHE A 220 -2.72 5.68 -1.74
CA PHE A 220 -2.61 6.88 -2.57
C PHE A 220 -1.39 7.72 -2.16
N MET A 221 -1.23 8.00 -0.87
CA MET A 221 -0.13 8.81 -0.34
C MET A 221 1.25 8.17 -0.57
N LEU A 222 1.34 6.84 -0.46
CA LEU A 222 2.57 6.08 -0.67
C LEU A 222 3.09 6.20 -2.11
N VAL A 223 2.25 6.55 -3.09
CA VAL A 223 2.71 6.75 -4.49
C VAL A 223 3.80 7.82 -4.58
N ASN A 224 3.70 8.91 -3.82
CA ASN A 224 4.75 9.94 -3.80
C ASN A 224 6.10 9.36 -3.35
N VAL A 225 6.08 8.54 -2.30
CA VAL A 225 7.28 7.86 -1.76
C VAL A 225 7.83 6.85 -2.78
N ILE A 226 6.97 6.02 -3.37
CA ILE A 226 7.35 5.02 -4.37
C ILE A 226 7.95 5.67 -5.61
N ALA A 227 7.35 6.75 -6.11
CA ALA A 227 7.83 7.46 -7.28
C ALA A 227 9.25 8.02 -7.03
N GLN A 228 9.52 8.62 -5.85
CA GLN A 228 10.86 9.07 -5.50
C GLN A 228 11.87 7.94 -5.38
N LEU A 229 11.48 6.82 -4.76
CA LEU A 229 12.31 5.61 -4.73
C LEU A 229 12.64 5.10 -6.13
N LEU A 230 11.71 5.20 -7.07
CA LEU A 230 11.90 4.87 -8.47
C LEU A 230 12.54 5.99 -9.30
N GLY A 231 13.08 7.04 -8.67
CA GLY A 231 13.92 8.07 -9.30
C GLY A 231 13.20 9.33 -9.76
N GLN A 232 11.89 9.47 -9.54
CA GLN A 232 11.19 10.74 -9.79
C GLN A 232 11.63 11.79 -8.76
N PRO A 233 12.27 12.92 -9.12
CA PRO A 233 12.84 13.84 -8.13
C PRO A 233 11.80 14.48 -7.19
N ASP A 234 10.72 15.04 -7.75
CA ASP A 234 9.58 15.52 -6.98
C ASP A 234 8.27 15.15 -7.70
N PRO A 235 7.57 14.10 -7.25
CA PRO A 235 6.27 13.69 -7.80
C PRO A 235 5.14 14.68 -7.50
N SER A 236 5.31 15.51 -6.46
CA SER A 236 4.28 16.41 -5.93
C SER A 236 4.35 17.83 -6.47
N GLN A 237 5.43 18.20 -7.18
CA GLN A 237 5.66 19.53 -7.75
C GLN A 237 4.48 20.08 -8.55
N ASN A 238 3.85 19.26 -9.41
CA ASN A 238 2.71 19.70 -10.23
C ASN A 238 1.51 20.13 -9.37
N LYS A 239 1.30 19.45 -8.24
CA LYS A 239 0.24 19.80 -7.28
C LYS A 239 0.63 21.05 -6.50
N ALA A 240 1.90 21.19 -6.11
CA ALA A 240 2.41 22.37 -5.42
C ALA A 240 2.28 23.64 -6.27
N ASN A 241 2.68 23.59 -7.55
CA ASN A 241 2.52 24.70 -8.49
C ASN A 241 1.05 25.09 -8.65
N ALA A 242 0.16 24.10 -8.83
CA ALA A 242 -1.28 24.34 -8.94
C ALA A 242 -1.89 24.96 -7.68
N LEU A 243 -1.29 24.76 -6.49
CA LEU A 243 -1.69 25.42 -5.26
C LEU A 243 -1.16 26.86 -5.20
N GLN A 244 0.07 27.11 -5.65
CA GLN A 244 0.69 28.44 -5.67
C GLN A 244 0.04 29.39 -6.68
N ASP A 245 -0.37 28.89 -7.85
CA ASP A 245 -1.01 29.67 -8.91
C ASP A 245 -2.41 30.22 -8.52
N GLN A 246 -2.93 29.83 -7.37
CA GLN A 246 -4.21 30.27 -6.85
C GLN A 246 -3.98 31.38 -5.81
N GLU A 247 -3.94 32.64 -6.26
CA GLU A 247 -3.59 33.87 -5.50
C GLU A 247 -4.46 34.22 -4.26
N SER A 248 -5.29 33.32 -3.72
CA SER A 248 -6.19 33.66 -2.61
C SER A 248 -5.94 32.84 -1.36
N THR A 249 -5.93 33.54 -0.21
CA THR A 249 -5.87 33.03 1.17
C THR A 249 -7.00 32.05 1.53
N PHE A 250 -7.89 31.71 0.59
CA PHE A 250 -8.96 30.73 0.76
C PHE A 250 -9.23 30.01 -0.58
N LEU A 251 -8.43 28.99 -0.92
CA LEU A 251 -8.82 28.09 -2.02
C LEU A 251 -10.15 27.42 -1.69
N GLU A 252 -11.13 27.60 -2.56
CA GLU A 252 -12.39 26.86 -2.50
C GLU A 252 -12.13 25.35 -2.43
N LYS A 253 -12.91 24.65 -1.61
CA LYS A 253 -12.83 23.18 -1.44
C LYS A 253 -12.84 22.43 -2.77
N LYS A 254 -13.60 22.92 -3.76
CA LYS A 254 -13.70 22.33 -5.10
C LYS A 254 -12.37 22.39 -5.86
N VAL A 255 -11.63 23.49 -5.74
CA VAL A 255 -10.30 23.64 -6.34
C VAL A 255 -9.30 22.71 -5.67
N ARG A 256 -9.28 22.67 -4.32
CA ARG A 256 -8.41 21.76 -3.57
C ARG A 256 -8.65 20.29 -3.96
N LYS A 257 -9.91 19.88 -4.12
CA LYS A 257 -10.26 18.53 -4.61
C LYS A 257 -9.76 18.25 -6.03
N LYS A 258 -9.86 19.23 -6.93
CA LYS A 258 -9.34 19.10 -8.29
C LYS A 258 -7.83 18.87 -8.28
N ILE A 259 -7.10 19.60 -7.43
CA ILE A 259 -5.65 19.44 -7.26
C ILE A 259 -5.29 18.10 -6.59
N ALA A 260 -6.02 17.70 -5.54
CA ALA A 260 -5.86 16.39 -4.91
C ALA A 260 -6.09 15.24 -5.90
N ALA A 261 -7.04 15.39 -6.83
CA ALA A 261 -7.31 14.41 -7.87
C ALA A 261 -6.27 14.38 -9.02
N MET A 262 -5.39 15.37 -9.13
CA MET A 262 -4.27 15.29 -10.07
C MET A 262 -3.36 14.12 -9.67
N PRO A 263 -2.84 13.30 -10.60
CA PRO A 263 -1.86 12.28 -10.25
C PRO A 263 -0.53 12.93 -9.85
N PHE A 264 0.22 12.26 -8.98
CA PHE A 264 1.65 12.51 -8.82
C PHE A 264 2.37 12.20 -10.13
N SER A 265 3.43 12.98 -10.40
CA SER A 265 4.28 12.74 -11.56
C SER A 265 5.03 11.41 -11.42
N ILE A 266 5.04 10.61 -12.47
CA ILE A 266 5.80 9.36 -12.57
C ILE A 266 6.46 9.25 -13.96
N SER A 267 6.75 10.39 -14.59
CA SER A 267 7.29 10.42 -15.96
C SER A 267 8.77 10.05 -16.02
N ASN A 268 9.52 10.33 -14.95
CA ASN A 268 10.98 10.25 -14.93
C ASN A 268 11.45 9.08 -14.04
N LEU A 269 10.74 7.95 -14.08
CA LEU A 269 11.21 6.76 -13.37
C LEU A 269 12.49 6.22 -14.03
N VAL A 270 13.37 5.65 -13.20
CA VAL A 270 14.57 4.94 -13.65
C VAL A 270 14.24 3.88 -14.70
N ASP A 271 15.24 3.52 -15.51
CA ASP A 271 15.07 2.47 -16.48
C ASP A 271 15.04 1.10 -15.84
N PHE A 272 14.25 0.23 -16.47
CA PHE A 272 14.05 -1.14 -16.04
C PHE A 272 14.87 -2.02 -16.98
N PRO A 273 15.95 -2.66 -16.48
CA PRO A 273 16.71 -3.60 -17.29
C PRO A 273 15.78 -4.66 -17.87
N GLU A 274 16.04 -5.01 -19.13
CA GLU A 274 15.28 -6.06 -19.82
C GLU A 274 15.57 -7.41 -19.18
N ILE A 275 14.55 -8.26 -19.11
CA ILE A 275 14.66 -9.66 -18.69
C ILE A 275 14.19 -10.49 -19.88
N HIS A 276 15.04 -11.39 -20.38
CA HIS A 276 14.80 -12.17 -21.61
C HIS A 276 14.39 -11.31 -22.83
N GLY A 277 14.96 -10.09 -22.95
CA GLY A 277 14.64 -9.15 -24.04
C GLY A 277 13.26 -8.49 -23.94
N ASP A 278 12.59 -8.60 -22.80
CA ASP A 278 11.30 -7.96 -22.54
C ASP A 278 11.46 -6.66 -21.73
N ASN A 279 10.91 -5.57 -22.24
CA ASN A 279 10.94 -4.24 -21.63
C ASN A 279 9.56 -3.76 -21.11
N SER A 280 8.56 -4.65 -21.06
CA SER A 280 7.19 -4.27 -20.69
C SER A 280 6.98 -4.04 -19.20
N LEU A 281 7.91 -4.47 -18.34
CA LEU A 281 7.79 -4.37 -16.89
C LEU A 281 7.70 -2.93 -16.38
N LYS A 282 8.41 -1.98 -17.01
CA LYS A 282 8.29 -0.54 -16.69
C LYS A 282 6.87 -0.03 -16.93
N ALA A 283 6.31 -0.36 -18.09
CA ALA A 283 4.96 0.04 -18.46
C ALA A 283 3.89 -0.56 -17.55
N LEU A 284 4.03 -1.85 -17.19
CA LEU A 284 3.14 -2.50 -16.22
C LEU A 284 3.23 -1.86 -14.84
N THR A 285 4.43 -1.47 -14.41
CA THR A 285 4.66 -0.79 -13.12
C THR A 285 4.02 0.60 -13.11
N ILE A 286 4.21 1.39 -14.17
CA ILE A 286 3.56 2.70 -14.33
C ILE A 286 2.03 2.56 -14.30
N GLN A 287 1.49 1.57 -15.02
CA GLN A 287 0.05 1.32 -15.04
C GLN A 287 -0.49 0.95 -13.65
N PHE A 288 0.23 0.11 -12.90
CA PHE A 288 -0.16 -0.26 -11.53
C PHE A 288 -0.06 0.92 -10.57
N ILE A 289 1.00 1.73 -10.63
CA ILE A 289 1.14 2.94 -9.80
C ILE A 289 -0.01 3.93 -10.09
N ASN A 290 -0.42 4.08 -11.35
CA ASN A 290 -1.59 4.89 -11.70
C ASN A 290 -2.89 4.40 -11.05
N HIS A 291 -3.04 3.09 -10.84
CA HIS A 291 -4.15 2.57 -10.06
C HIS A 291 -4.04 2.91 -8.57
N MET A 292 -2.83 2.89 -7.98
CA MET A 292 -2.62 3.28 -6.58
C MET A 292 -3.05 4.72 -6.29
N GLN A 293 -2.84 5.63 -7.24
CA GLN A 293 -3.24 7.04 -7.16
C GLN A 293 -4.56 7.38 -7.86
N HIS A 294 -5.42 6.38 -8.12
CA HIS A 294 -6.68 6.64 -8.81
C HIS A 294 -7.58 7.59 -7.99
N PRO A 295 -8.22 8.62 -8.58
CA PRO A 295 -9.02 9.59 -7.82
C PRO A 295 -10.18 8.95 -7.05
N ASN A 296 -10.83 7.93 -7.63
CA ASN A 296 -11.84 7.14 -6.94
C ASN A 296 -11.18 6.11 -6.01
N TYR A 297 -11.50 6.19 -4.72
CA TYR A 297 -11.01 5.32 -3.65
C TYR A 297 -11.17 3.81 -3.96
N HIS A 298 -12.34 3.39 -4.45
CA HIS A 298 -12.62 1.97 -4.66
C HIS A 298 -11.84 1.35 -5.82
N ASP A 299 -11.41 2.17 -6.78
CA ASP A 299 -10.63 1.73 -7.92
C ASP A 299 -9.14 1.53 -7.60
N ARG A 300 -8.70 1.90 -6.39
CA ARG A 300 -7.34 1.68 -5.90
C ARG A 300 -7.14 0.23 -5.41
N PRO A 301 -5.93 -0.34 -5.54
CA PRO A 301 -5.57 -1.57 -4.85
C PRO A 301 -5.56 -1.36 -3.33
N ASP A 302 -5.70 -2.46 -2.58
CA ASP A 302 -5.36 -2.49 -1.16
C ASP A 302 -3.86 -2.80 -0.97
N SER A 303 -3.42 -2.89 0.29
CA SER A 303 -2.03 -3.17 0.63
C SER A 303 -1.60 -4.58 0.24
N ASP A 304 -2.50 -5.56 0.25
CA ASP A 304 -2.21 -6.92 -0.23
C ASP A 304 -1.88 -6.90 -1.72
N ALA A 305 -2.72 -6.23 -2.51
CA ALA A 305 -2.55 -6.17 -3.94
C ALA A 305 -1.26 -5.43 -4.32
N ALA A 306 -0.96 -4.33 -3.63
CA ALA A 306 0.29 -3.58 -3.81
C ALA A 306 1.51 -4.43 -3.43
N LEU A 307 1.50 -5.09 -2.27
CA LEU A 307 2.59 -5.96 -1.83
C LEU A 307 2.81 -7.12 -2.80
N GLN A 308 1.74 -7.76 -3.28
CA GLN A 308 1.84 -8.86 -4.25
C GLN A 308 2.42 -8.41 -5.59
N PHE A 309 2.08 -7.21 -6.07
CA PHE A 309 2.67 -6.64 -7.29
C PHE A 309 4.17 -6.42 -7.11
N PHE A 310 4.57 -5.63 -6.11
CA PHE A 310 5.97 -5.24 -5.92
C PHE A 310 6.87 -6.40 -5.48
N SER A 311 6.37 -7.36 -4.68
CA SER A 311 7.14 -8.57 -4.35
C SER A 311 7.37 -9.47 -5.55
N THR A 312 6.40 -9.57 -6.48
CA THR A 312 6.56 -10.28 -7.74
C THR A 312 7.62 -9.60 -8.60
N LEU A 313 7.57 -8.26 -8.71
CA LEU A 313 8.57 -7.46 -9.41
C LEU A 313 9.97 -7.60 -8.78
N ARG A 314 10.05 -7.57 -7.45
CA ARG A 314 11.30 -7.77 -6.69
C ARG A 314 11.95 -9.10 -7.00
N ASN A 315 11.16 -10.17 -7.04
CA ASN A 315 11.66 -11.51 -7.31
C ASN A 315 12.23 -11.63 -8.73
N LEU A 316 11.67 -10.89 -9.69
CA LEU A 316 12.22 -10.80 -11.05
C LEU A 316 13.58 -10.09 -11.09
N TYR A 317 13.74 -9.00 -10.34
CA TYR A 317 14.98 -8.22 -10.35
C TYR A 317 16.03 -8.70 -9.35
N LYS A 318 15.72 -9.68 -8.49
CA LYS A 318 16.68 -10.24 -7.53
C LYS A 318 17.87 -10.91 -8.21
N SER A 319 17.59 -11.70 -9.26
CA SER A 319 18.61 -12.49 -9.98
C SER A 319 18.16 -12.68 -11.43
N PRO A 320 18.07 -11.61 -12.25
CA PRO A 320 17.41 -11.65 -13.55
C PRO A 320 18.08 -12.63 -14.54
N ALA A 321 19.40 -12.84 -14.43
CA ALA A 321 20.14 -13.79 -15.26
C ALA A 321 19.80 -15.26 -14.98
N ASP A 322 19.32 -15.58 -13.77
CA ASP A 322 19.06 -16.95 -13.32
C ASP A 322 17.59 -17.37 -13.49
N ILE A 323 16.74 -16.45 -13.98
CA ILE A 323 15.32 -16.72 -14.14
C ILE A 323 15.09 -17.57 -15.39
N LYS A 324 14.27 -18.61 -15.25
CA LYS A 324 13.80 -19.42 -16.37
C LYS A 324 12.64 -18.72 -17.09
N ASP A 325 12.56 -18.89 -18.41
CA ASP A 325 11.49 -18.29 -19.24
C ASP A 325 10.07 -18.57 -18.72
N GLU A 326 9.81 -19.79 -18.24
CA GLU A 326 8.50 -20.17 -17.68
C GLU A 326 8.17 -19.41 -16.39
N SER A 327 9.15 -19.28 -15.49
CA SER A 327 9.02 -18.51 -14.25
C SER A 327 8.83 -17.02 -14.56
N PHE A 328 9.57 -16.50 -15.53
CA PHE A 328 9.41 -15.12 -16.01
C PHE A 328 8.00 -14.88 -16.57
N SER A 329 7.54 -15.75 -17.47
CA SER A 329 6.21 -15.67 -18.09
C SER A 329 5.08 -15.69 -17.05
N THR A 330 5.21 -16.55 -16.04
CA THR A 330 4.26 -16.66 -14.92
C THR A 330 4.22 -15.37 -14.10
N ALA A 331 5.38 -14.89 -13.66
CA ALA A 331 5.49 -13.65 -12.88
C ALA A 331 5.01 -12.43 -13.67
N LYS A 332 5.40 -12.32 -14.95
CA LYS A 332 4.93 -11.26 -15.85
C LYS A 332 3.42 -11.29 -16.02
N THR A 333 2.82 -12.47 -16.16
CA THR A 333 1.36 -12.58 -16.28
C THR A 333 0.65 -12.14 -15.00
N LYS A 334 1.22 -12.46 -13.83
CA LYS A 334 0.72 -11.93 -12.55
C LYS A 334 0.80 -10.41 -12.51
N LEU A 335 1.93 -9.81 -12.92
CA LEU A 335 2.07 -8.35 -13.00
C LEU A 335 1.07 -7.74 -14.00
N LEU A 336 0.82 -8.39 -15.15
CA LEU A 336 -0.18 -7.97 -16.12
C LEU A 336 -1.59 -7.97 -15.52
N ILE A 337 -1.98 -9.02 -14.80
CA ILE A 337 -3.28 -9.13 -14.11
C ILE A 337 -3.47 -7.94 -13.17
N TYR A 338 -2.49 -7.69 -12.31
CA TYR A 338 -2.54 -6.63 -11.33
C TYR A 338 -2.54 -5.25 -11.97
N ALA A 339 -1.66 -5.00 -12.96
CA ALA A 339 -1.63 -3.75 -13.70
C ALA A 339 -2.97 -3.43 -14.41
N ASN A 340 -3.77 -4.44 -14.76
CA ASN A 340 -5.09 -4.27 -15.39
C ASN A 340 -6.26 -4.15 -14.40
N GLY A 341 -6.01 -3.97 -13.11
CA GLY A 341 -7.10 -3.89 -12.14
C GLY A 341 -7.65 -5.25 -11.67
N LEU A 342 -7.06 -6.37 -12.06
CA LEU A 342 -7.66 -7.68 -11.81
C LEU A 342 -7.21 -8.33 -10.49
N TRP A 343 -6.91 -7.53 -9.46
CA TRP A 343 -6.73 -8.02 -8.08
C TRP A 343 -8.08 -8.36 -7.43
N PRO A 344 -8.09 -9.08 -6.28
CA PRO A 344 -9.32 -9.42 -5.58
C PRO A 344 -10.17 -8.17 -5.27
N ARG A 345 -11.43 -8.17 -5.73
CA ARG A 345 -12.42 -7.09 -5.56
C ARG A 345 -13.83 -7.63 -5.85
N PRO A 346 -14.91 -6.86 -5.61
CA PRO A 346 -16.27 -7.30 -5.88
C PRO A 346 -16.47 -7.80 -7.32
N GLU A 347 -17.19 -8.92 -7.47
CA GLU A 347 -17.34 -9.63 -8.74
C GLU A 347 -17.89 -8.78 -9.89
N LYS A 348 -18.83 -7.87 -9.59
CA LYS A 348 -19.43 -6.96 -10.58
C LYS A 348 -18.40 -6.02 -11.20
N GLU A 349 -17.40 -5.59 -10.44
CA GLU A 349 -16.32 -4.74 -10.91
C GLU A 349 -15.37 -5.53 -11.83
N LEU A 350 -14.97 -6.73 -11.40
CA LEU A 350 -14.14 -7.64 -12.22
C LEU A 350 -14.81 -7.93 -13.57
N ALA A 351 -16.11 -8.21 -13.57
CA ALA A 351 -16.88 -8.46 -14.78
C ALA A 351 -16.83 -7.26 -15.75
N THR A 352 -16.85 -6.04 -15.22
CA THR A 352 -16.82 -4.80 -16.01
C THR A 352 -15.45 -4.57 -16.63
N LEU A 353 -14.37 -4.78 -15.85
CA LEU A 353 -12.99 -4.67 -16.32
C LEU A 353 -12.68 -5.68 -17.42
N LEU A 354 -13.04 -6.95 -17.21
CA LEU A 354 -12.80 -8.02 -18.17
C LEU A 354 -13.51 -7.81 -19.52
N ARG A 355 -14.68 -7.14 -19.53
CA ARG A 355 -15.41 -6.81 -20.78
C ARG A 355 -14.74 -5.70 -21.59
N LYS A 356 -14.05 -4.75 -20.93
CA LYS A 356 -13.37 -3.62 -21.57
C LYS A 356 -11.94 -3.97 -21.99
N MET A 357 -11.42 -5.12 -21.54
CA MET A 357 -10.05 -5.54 -21.79
C MET A 357 -9.81 -5.88 -23.27
N ASN A 358 -8.62 -5.53 -23.76
CA ASN A 358 -8.21 -5.89 -25.12
C ASN A 358 -8.08 -7.43 -25.27
N SER A 359 -8.26 -7.92 -26.50
CA SER A 359 -8.30 -9.35 -26.79
C SER A 359 -7.00 -10.08 -26.45
N LYS A 360 -5.84 -9.43 -26.64
CA LYS A 360 -4.51 -9.99 -26.35
C LYS A 360 -4.35 -10.28 -24.86
N ASN A 361 -4.54 -9.27 -24.02
CA ASN A 361 -4.44 -9.41 -22.56
C ASN A 361 -5.46 -10.41 -22.03
N LEU A 362 -6.70 -10.34 -22.53
CA LEU A 362 -7.76 -11.26 -22.11
C LEU A 362 -7.40 -12.72 -22.45
N LYS A 363 -6.79 -12.99 -23.62
CA LYS A 363 -6.32 -14.33 -23.99
C LYS A 363 -5.24 -14.82 -23.01
N THR A 364 -4.21 -14.00 -22.77
CA THR A 364 -3.12 -14.33 -21.84
C THR A 364 -3.64 -14.61 -20.42
N ILE A 365 -4.53 -13.76 -19.91
CA ILE A 365 -5.10 -13.91 -18.57
C ILE A 365 -5.98 -15.15 -18.46
N THR A 366 -6.78 -15.44 -19.49
CA THR A 366 -7.61 -16.66 -19.53
C THR A 366 -6.74 -17.91 -19.50
N GLN A 367 -5.62 -17.92 -20.23
CA GLN A 367 -4.67 -19.04 -20.23
C GLN A 367 -4.05 -19.24 -18.84
N ALA A 368 -3.60 -18.16 -18.18
CA ALA A 368 -3.02 -18.25 -16.84
C ALA A 368 -4.00 -18.78 -15.79
N VAL A 369 -5.25 -18.31 -15.80
CA VAL A 369 -6.29 -18.78 -14.87
C VAL A 369 -6.65 -20.24 -15.11
N THR A 370 -6.51 -20.72 -16.35
CA THR A 370 -6.72 -22.14 -16.70
C THR A 370 -5.56 -23.00 -16.20
N HIS A 371 -4.33 -22.50 -16.28
CA HIS A 371 -3.14 -23.22 -15.88
C HIS A 371 -2.98 -23.30 -14.35
N ASP A 372 -3.15 -22.17 -13.65
CA ASP A 372 -3.17 -22.11 -12.18
C ASP A 372 -4.53 -21.58 -11.67
N PRO A 373 -5.53 -22.45 -11.60
CA PRO A 373 -6.84 -22.08 -11.10
C PRO A 373 -6.79 -21.64 -9.63
N GLN A 374 -5.93 -22.22 -8.79
CA GLN A 374 -5.94 -21.91 -7.36
C GLN A 374 -5.46 -20.47 -7.10
N GLN A 375 -4.40 -20.06 -7.79
CA GLN A 375 -3.83 -18.72 -7.68
C GLN A 375 -4.80 -17.60 -8.12
N TYR A 376 -5.63 -17.84 -9.13
CA TYR A 376 -6.54 -16.83 -9.69
C TYR A 376 -8.02 -17.15 -9.46
N SER A 377 -8.33 -17.72 -8.30
CA SER A 377 -9.68 -18.16 -7.95
C SER A 377 -10.74 -17.06 -8.07
N HIS A 378 -10.40 -15.82 -7.73
CA HIS A 378 -11.27 -14.64 -7.84
C HIS A 378 -11.64 -14.26 -9.29
N LEU A 379 -10.84 -14.66 -10.28
CA LEU A 379 -11.11 -14.36 -11.70
C LEU A 379 -11.86 -15.48 -12.42
N LYS A 380 -11.81 -16.71 -11.89
CA LYS A 380 -12.39 -17.90 -12.53
C LYS A 380 -13.83 -17.72 -12.96
N LEU A 381 -14.70 -17.34 -12.02
CA LEU A 381 -16.13 -17.26 -12.26
C LEU A 381 -16.43 -16.23 -13.34
N GLN A 382 -15.79 -15.06 -13.28
CA GLN A 382 -16.04 -13.99 -14.23
C GLN A 382 -15.50 -14.29 -15.63
N LEU A 383 -14.33 -14.93 -15.74
CA LEU A 383 -13.81 -15.41 -17.02
C LEU A 383 -14.68 -16.53 -17.60
N PHE A 384 -15.16 -17.45 -16.77
CA PHE A 384 -16.12 -18.47 -17.18
C PHE A 384 -17.39 -17.84 -17.74
N ILE A 385 -18.01 -16.91 -17.00
CA ILE A 385 -19.23 -16.19 -17.45
C ILE A 385 -18.96 -15.47 -18.77
N LEU A 386 -17.82 -14.78 -18.90
CA LEU A 386 -17.48 -14.05 -20.12
C LEU A 386 -17.30 -14.97 -21.33
N ASN A 387 -16.56 -16.07 -21.16
CA ASN A 387 -16.32 -17.05 -22.22
C ASN A 387 -17.61 -17.78 -22.59
N TYR A 388 -18.45 -18.12 -21.63
CA TYR A 388 -19.77 -18.71 -21.86
C TYR A 388 -20.68 -17.78 -22.67
N LYS A 389 -20.73 -16.49 -22.32
CA LYS A 389 -21.50 -15.47 -23.07
C LYS A 389 -20.98 -15.32 -24.50
N LYS A 390 -19.66 -15.35 -24.72
CA LYS A 390 -19.07 -15.33 -26.07
C LYS A 390 -19.46 -16.58 -26.86
N ALA A 391 -19.28 -17.78 -26.28
CA ALA A 391 -19.63 -19.04 -26.91
C ALA A 391 -21.11 -19.09 -27.32
N CYS A 392 -22.01 -18.61 -26.45
CA CYS A 392 -23.45 -18.54 -26.74
C CYS A 392 -23.80 -17.54 -27.87
N ARG A 393 -23.02 -16.47 -28.05
CA ARG A 393 -23.21 -15.52 -29.16
C ARG A 393 -22.76 -16.09 -30.50
N PHE A 394 -21.73 -16.95 -30.50
CA PHE A 394 -21.24 -17.62 -31.71
C PHE A 394 -22.05 -18.88 -32.07
N SER A 395 -22.70 -19.53 -31.10
CA SER A 395 -23.67 -20.58 -31.37
C SER A 395 -25.01 -19.96 -31.81
N PHE A 396 -25.15 -19.66 -33.09
CA PHE A 396 -26.47 -19.46 -33.71
C PHE A 396 -27.30 -20.74 -33.46
N PHE A 397 -28.44 -20.62 -32.75
CA PHE A 397 -29.35 -21.73 -32.33
C PHE A 397 -28.75 -22.67 -31.28
N GLY A 398 -29.40 -23.14 -30.23
CA GLY A 398 -30.76 -23.12 -29.69
C GLY A 398 -30.70 -24.10 -28.49
N ASN A 399 -31.37 -23.82 -27.38
CA ASN A 399 -31.40 -24.59 -26.11
C ASN A 399 -30.40 -24.19 -25.01
N VAL A 400 -29.14 -23.88 -25.28
CA VAL A 400 -28.15 -23.60 -24.20
C VAL A 400 -28.43 -22.26 -23.48
N GLY A 401 -28.68 -21.18 -24.22
CA GLY A 401 -29.09 -19.89 -23.63
C GLY A 401 -30.52 -19.87 -23.06
N ARG A 402 -31.34 -20.88 -23.38
CA ARG A 402 -32.74 -21.00 -22.90
C ARG A 402 -32.86 -21.86 -21.63
N SER A 403 -31.82 -22.60 -21.26
CA SER A 403 -31.81 -23.36 -20.01
C SER A 403 -31.89 -22.41 -18.81
N GLN A 404 -32.39 -22.88 -17.66
CA GLN A 404 -32.41 -22.06 -16.45
C GLN A 404 -31.00 -21.56 -16.08
N PHE A 405 -29.97 -22.37 -16.31
CA PHE A 405 -28.58 -21.97 -16.13
C PHE A 405 -28.13 -20.90 -17.12
N GLY A 406 -28.44 -21.06 -18.42
CA GLY A 406 -28.17 -20.03 -19.42
C GLY A 406 -28.82 -18.70 -19.02
N LYS A 407 -30.09 -18.72 -18.59
CA LYS A 407 -30.80 -17.54 -18.06
C LYS A 407 -30.09 -16.95 -16.85
N LYS A 408 -29.68 -17.76 -15.86
CA LYS A 408 -28.91 -17.31 -14.69
C LYS A 408 -27.58 -16.65 -15.10
N VAL A 409 -26.81 -17.26 -16.02
CA VAL A 409 -25.53 -16.70 -16.53
C VAL A 409 -25.76 -15.36 -17.24
N PHE A 410 -26.79 -15.27 -18.09
CA PHE A 410 -27.10 -14.04 -18.83
C PHE A 410 -27.55 -12.92 -17.91
N ARG A 411 -28.35 -13.23 -16.89
CA ARG A 411 -28.82 -12.29 -15.85
C ARG A 411 -27.75 -11.95 -14.81
N GLY A 412 -26.64 -12.67 -14.77
CA GLY A 412 -25.59 -12.47 -13.76
C GLY A 412 -26.01 -12.94 -12.37
N GLU A 413 -26.88 -13.95 -12.31
CA GLU A 413 -27.44 -14.53 -11.08
C GLU A 413 -26.60 -15.71 -10.54
N LEU A 414 -25.50 -16.06 -11.20
CA LEU A 414 -24.57 -17.08 -10.68
C LEU A 414 -23.75 -16.49 -9.53
N GLN A 415 -23.79 -17.15 -8.38
CA GLN A 415 -23.18 -16.65 -7.15
C GLN A 415 -21.89 -17.37 -6.75
N ASP A 416 -21.66 -18.60 -7.21
CA ASP A 416 -20.40 -19.31 -6.93
C ASP A 416 -20.02 -20.35 -8.01
N LEU A 417 -18.80 -20.91 -7.87
CA LEU A 417 -18.31 -21.98 -8.74
C LEU A 417 -18.95 -23.35 -8.46
N ASN A 418 -19.59 -23.55 -7.31
CA ASN A 418 -20.27 -24.80 -6.99
C ASN A 418 -21.56 -24.94 -7.78
N GLU A 419 -22.32 -23.85 -8.00
CA GLU A 419 -23.45 -23.80 -8.93
C GLU A 419 -23.01 -24.14 -10.37
N VAL A 420 -21.85 -23.63 -10.78
CA VAL A 420 -21.25 -23.95 -12.09
C VAL A 420 -20.86 -25.42 -12.17
N ASN A 421 -20.15 -25.94 -11.17
CA ASN A 421 -19.71 -27.34 -11.13
C ASN A 421 -20.89 -28.32 -11.02
N ALA A 422 -21.91 -27.99 -10.23
CA ALA A 422 -23.14 -28.78 -10.11
C ALA A 422 -23.88 -28.84 -11.45
N TYR A 423 -23.94 -27.71 -12.17
CA TYR A 423 -24.50 -27.67 -13.52
C TYR A 423 -23.66 -28.43 -14.53
N VAL A 424 -22.33 -28.29 -14.52
CA VAL A 424 -21.42 -29.06 -15.38
C VAL A 424 -21.61 -30.56 -15.14
N ARG A 425 -21.73 -31.01 -13.89
CA ARG A 425 -22.00 -32.41 -13.54
C ARG A 425 -23.38 -32.90 -14.02
N THR A 426 -24.43 -32.07 -13.92
CA THR A 426 -25.77 -32.43 -14.43
C THR A 426 -25.87 -32.39 -15.96
N PHE A 427 -25.11 -31.52 -16.62
CA PHE A 427 -25.12 -31.32 -18.08
C PHE A 427 -24.06 -32.15 -18.82
N GLN A 428 -23.12 -32.77 -18.10
CA GLN A 428 -22.17 -33.78 -18.58
C GLN A 428 -22.85 -35.04 -19.13
N ALA A 429 -24.16 -35.20 -18.95
CA ALA A 429 -24.88 -36.33 -19.52
C ALA A 429 -24.96 -36.30 -21.06
N ARG A 430 -25.10 -35.15 -21.75
CA ARG A 430 -25.34 -35.17 -23.23
C ARG A 430 -24.82 -34.00 -24.09
N THR A 431 -24.40 -32.84 -23.56
CA THR A 431 -24.07 -31.69 -24.46
C THR A 431 -22.94 -30.78 -23.97
N ALA A 432 -22.59 -30.80 -22.67
CA ALA A 432 -21.46 -30.02 -22.15
C ALA A 432 -20.10 -30.56 -22.61
N ALA A 433 -19.95 -31.88 -22.79
CA ALA A 433 -18.70 -32.49 -23.26
C ALA A 433 -18.27 -31.93 -24.62
N HIS A 434 -19.22 -31.61 -25.51
CA HIS A 434 -18.93 -31.06 -26.83
C HIS A 434 -18.57 -29.56 -26.80
N VAL A 435 -19.10 -28.80 -25.83
CA VAL A 435 -18.76 -27.37 -25.62
C VAL A 435 -17.46 -27.22 -24.84
N PHE A 436 -17.18 -28.08 -23.86
CA PHE A 436 -15.89 -28.16 -23.15
C PHE A 436 -14.77 -28.68 -24.08
N GLN A 437 -14.99 -29.75 -24.85
CA GLN A 437 -14.05 -30.17 -25.91
C GLN A 437 -13.91 -29.12 -27.02
N LYS A 438 -14.95 -28.34 -27.34
CA LYS A 438 -14.79 -27.18 -28.24
C LYS A 438 -14.02 -26.05 -27.59
N LEU A 439 -14.17 -25.77 -26.31
CA LEU A 439 -13.37 -24.75 -25.62
C LEU A 439 -11.89 -25.16 -25.52
N GLU A 440 -11.61 -26.45 -25.27
CA GLU A 440 -10.24 -27.00 -25.34
C GLU A 440 -9.69 -27.04 -26.78
N SER A 441 -10.50 -27.43 -27.78
CA SER A 441 -10.05 -27.46 -29.18
C SER A 441 -10.07 -26.11 -29.89
N THR A 442 -10.78 -25.10 -29.38
CA THR A 442 -10.66 -23.71 -29.86
C THR A 442 -9.43 -23.05 -29.25
N SER A 443 -8.96 -23.51 -28.08
CA SER A 443 -7.62 -23.17 -27.58
C SER A 443 -6.51 -23.77 -28.45
N SER A 444 -6.71 -24.96 -29.03
CA SER A 444 -5.76 -25.58 -29.97
C SER A 444 -5.89 -25.12 -31.44
N ARG A 445 -7.03 -24.53 -31.84
CA ARG A 445 -7.25 -23.93 -33.18
C ARG A 445 -6.87 -22.45 -33.29
N ILE A 446 -6.34 -21.85 -32.23
CA ILE A 446 -5.59 -20.58 -32.27
C ILE A 446 -4.10 -20.87 -31.95
N ARG A 447 -3.57 -21.92 -32.59
CA ARG A 447 -2.15 -22.05 -32.92
C ARG A 447 -1.94 -21.51 -34.33
#